data_AF-A0A328RXG6-F1
#
_entry.id   AF-A0A328RXG6-F1
#
_cell.length_a   1.000
_cell.length_b   1.000
_cell.length_c   1.000
_cell.angle_alpha   90.00
_cell.angle_beta   90.00
_cell.angle_gamma   90.00
#
_symmetry.space_group_name_H-M   'P 1'
#
loop_
_entity.id
_entity.type
_entity.pdbx_description
1 polymer ?
#
loop_
_entity_poly.entity_id
_entity_poly.type
_entity_poly.pdbx_seq_one_letter_code
_entity_poly.pdbx_strand_id
1 'polypeptide(L)'
;MINNIKAIFIKFNKYADFLIKAFTKNNLDEHSIILLAKLTKRFMSFTHKTILQIIFKILEKSSDVKYNFDENVLDTNIMIDNIFEAINNSLNNLLKNNLSKNQEGEVKDIVTDLEFVKKLVGNLIEMALSVLKFESDIIREDEFKDNYKKFKTNMENNKNEFEKIVNSKIRF
;
A
#
# COMPACT_ATOMS: atom_id res chain seq x y z
N MET A 1 -16.69 -9.66 12.03
CA MET A 1 -15.28 -9.41 11.61
C MET A 1 -15.20 -8.78 10.21
N ILE A 2 -15.81 -9.39 9.18
CA ILE A 2 -15.80 -8.91 7.77
C ILE A 2 -16.17 -7.42 7.64
N ASN A 3 -17.27 -6.97 8.28
CA ASN A 3 -17.71 -5.56 8.19
C ASN A 3 -16.69 -4.57 8.79
N ASN A 4 -15.96 -4.97 9.83
CA ASN A 4 -14.92 -4.14 10.43
C ASN A 4 -13.72 -4.01 9.48
N ILE A 5 -13.32 -5.09 8.82
CA ILE A 5 -12.26 -5.07 7.80
C ILE A 5 -12.65 -4.18 6.61
N LYS A 6 -13.90 -4.30 6.13
CA LYS A 6 -14.42 -3.41 5.08
C LYS A 6 -14.37 -1.94 5.49
N ALA A 7 -14.78 -1.61 6.71
CA ALA A 7 -14.75 -0.22 7.20
C ALA A 7 -13.31 0.32 7.28
N ILE A 8 -12.37 -0.50 7.76
CA ILE A 8 -10.95 -0.18 7.82
C ILE A 8 -10.38 0.05 6.40
N PHE A 9 -10.75 -0.80 5.44
CA PHE A 9 -10.35 -0.65 4.04
C PHE A 9 -10.85 0.65 3.42
N ILE A 10 -12.13 0.96 3.61
CA ILE A 10 -12.73 2.21 3.14
C ILE A 10 -11.96 3.41 3.71
N LYS A 11 -11.59 3.36 4.99
CA LYS A 11 -10.80 4.41 5.63
C LYS A 11 -9.40 4.52 5.03
N PHE A 12 -8.72 3.39 4.83
CA PHE A 12 -7.40 3.35 4.17
C PHE A 12 -7.46 3.99 2.78
N ASN A 13 -8.39 3.56 1.93
CA ASN A 13 -8.55 4.09 0.58
C ASN A 13 -8.85 5.59 0.59
N LYS A 14 -9.75 6.05 1.45
CA LYS A 14 -10.07 7.48 1.59
C LYS A 14 -8.84 8.30 1.95
N TYR A 15 -7.98 7.81 2.84
CA TYR A 15 -6.74 8.52 3.19
C TYR A 15 -5.70 8.50 2.07
N ALA A 16 -5.48 7.35 1.42
CA ALA A 16 -4.59 7.28 0.27
C ALA A 16 -5.04 8.23 -0.85
N ASP A 17 -6.33 8.20 -1.21
CA ASP A 17 -6.91 9.08 -2.23
C ASP A 17 -6.81 10.56 -1.86
N PHE A 18 -7.03 10.89 -0.59
CA PHE A 18 -6.87 12.25 -0.11
C PHE A 18 -5.43 12.73 -0.29
N LEU A 19 -4.43 11.92 0.10
CA LEU A 19 -3.02 12.29 -0.02
C LEU A 19 -2.61 12.46 -1.49
N ILE A 20 -2.93 11.49 -2.34
CA ILE A 20 -2.65 11.54 -3.79
C ILE A 20 -3.24 12.81 -4.40
N LYS A 21 -4.51 13.11 -4.11
CA LYS A 21 -5.17 14.34 -4.59
C LYS A 21 -4.56 15.61 -4.02
N ALA A 22 -4.04 15.58 -2.81
CA ALA A 22 -3.49 16.76 -2.18
C ALA A 22 -2.08 17.08 -2.70
N PHE A 23 -1.25 16.08 -2.97
CA PHE A 23 0.05 16.26 -3.63
C PHE A 23 -0.06 16.71 -5.08
N THR A 24 -1.12 16.32 -5.79
CA THR A 24 -1.35 16.70 -7.19
C THR A 24 -1.95 18.09 -7.38
N LYS A 25 -2.21 18.85 -6.30
CA LYS A 25 -2.70 20.24 -6.42
C LYS A 25 -1.55 21.18 -6.78
N ASN A 26 -1.80 22.06 -7.75
CA ASN A 26 -0.81 22.99 -8.32
C ASN A 26 -0.23 24.06 -7.37
N ASN A 27 -0.56 24.08 -6.08
CA ASN A 27 -0.11 25.14 -5.17
C ASN A 27 0.37 24.56 -3.82
N LEU A 28 1.51 23.87 -3.86
CA LEU A 28 2.19 23.32 -2.68
C LEU A 28 3.11 24.37 -2.06
N ASP A 29 2.52 25.31 -1.32
CA ASP A 29 3.31 26.20 -0.46
C ASP A 29 3.99 25.43 0.69
N GLU A 30 4.94 26.07 1.36
CA GLU A 30 5.71 25.47 2.47
C GLU A 30 4.80 24.90 3.57
N HIS A 31 3.74 25.63 3.93
CA HIS A 31 2.80 25.20 4.95
C HIS A 31 2.06 23.93 4.54
N SER A 32 1.63 23.87 3.29
CA SER A 32 0.95 22.72 2.69
C SER A 32 1.87 21.51 2.63
N ILE A 33 3.14 21.69 2.26
CA ILE A 33 4.15 20.61 2.25
C ILE A 33 4.36 20.06 3.67
N ILE A 34 4.52 20.93 4.68
CA ILE A 34 4.69 20.50 6.08
C ILE A 34 3.46 19.71 6.57
N LEU A 35 2.25 20.18 6.24
CA LEU A 35 1.02 19.50 6.59
C LEU A 35 0.92 18.12 5.91
N LEU A 36 1.19 18.06 4.60
CA LEU A 36 1.14 16.82 3.84
C LEU A 36 2.19 15.82 4.33
N ALA A 37 3.42 16.26 4.62
CA ALA A 37 4.43 15.39 5.18
C ALA A 37 3.98 14.74 6.50
N LYS A 38 3.33 15.51 7.39
CA LYS A 38 2.77 14.98 8.64
C LYS A 38 1.65 13.97 8.38
N LEU A 39 0.76 14.27 7.44
CA LEU A 39 -0.38 13.39 7.09
C LEU A 39 0.10 12.10 6.43
N THR A 40 1.09 12.17 5.54
CA THR A 40 1.72 11.00 4.92
C THR A 40 2.41 10.12 5.95
N LYS A 41 3.17 10.69 6.89
CA LYS A 41 3.80 9.93 7.99
C LYS A 41 2.75 9.22 8.86
N ARG A 42 1.62 9.87 9.14
CA ARG A 42 0.49 9.24 9.85
C ARG A 42 -0.14 8.12 9.03
N PHE A 43 -0.32 8.32 7.73
CA PHE A 43 -0.82 7.28 6.83
C PHE A 43 0.11 6.06 6.81
N MET A 44 1.42 6.25 6.61
CA MET A 44 2.40 5.15 6.64
C MET A 44 2.34 4.39 7.97
N SER A 45 2.31 5.11 9.11
CA SER A 45 2.19 4.46 10.42
C SER A 45 0.86 3.71 10.59
N PHE A 46 -0.25 4.25 10.10
CA PHE A 46 -1.55 3.57 10.15
C PHE A 46 -1.54 2.30 9.30
N THR A 47 -0.99 2.39 8.10
CA THR A 47 -0.85 1.25 7.18
C THR A 47 -0.01 0.14 7.81
N HIS A 48 1.21 0.45 8.26
CA HIS A 48 2.12 -0.55 8.79
C HIS A 48 1.64 -1.12 10.14
N LYS A 49 1.28 -0.25 11.11
CA LYS A 49 0.97 -0.68 12.48
C LYS A 49 -0.46 -1.17 12.69
N THR A 50 -1.37 -0.90 11.76
CA THR A 50 -2.78 -1.30 11.90
C THR A 50 -3.23 -2.16 10.74
N ILE A 51 -3.14 -1.67 9.50
CA ILE A 51 -3.69 -2.38 8.35
C ILE A 51 -2.98 -3.72 8.13
N LEU A 52 -1.65 -3.67 7.95
CA LEU A 52 -0.86 -4.87 7.68
C LEU A 52 -0.93 -5.89 8.82
N GLN A 53 -0.84 -5.42 10.07
CA GLN A 53 -0.97 -6.29 11.25
C GLN A 53 -2.31 -7.05 11.30
N ILE A 54 -3.40 -6.40 10.90
CA ILE A 54 -4.71 -7.05 10.86
C ILE A 54 -4.79 -8.05 9.71
N ILE A 55 -4.30 -7.68 8.53
CA ILE A 55 -4.32 -8.55 7.35
C ILE A 55 -3.47 -9.79 7.59
N PHE A 56 -2.23 -9.63 8.06
CA PHE A 56 -1.32 -10.76 8.26
C PHE A 56 -1.88 -11.73 9.31
N LYS A 57 -2.46 -11.22 10.40
CA LYS A 57 -3.17 -12.08 11.37
C LYS A 57 -4.34 -12.87 10.79
N ILE A 58 -5.03 -12.33 9.79
CA ILE A 58 -6.12 -13.06 9.10
C ILE A 58 -5.52 -14.15 8.22
N LEU A 59 -4.50 -13.82 7.42
CA LEU A 59 -3.86 -14.75 6.50
C LEU A 59 -3.10 -15.87 7.22
N GLU A 60 -2.42 -15.56 8.34
CA GLU A 60 -1.73 -16.53 9.20
C GLU A 60 -2.70 -17.52 9.83
N LYS A 61 -3.87 -17.06 10.27
CA LYS A 61 -4.87 -17.94 10.91
C LYS A 61 -5.53 -18.90 9.94
N SER A 62 -5.59 -18.53 8.66
CA SER A 62 -6.15 -19.39 7.61
C SER A 62 -5.10 -20.30 6.96
N SER A 63 -3.97 -20.55 7.64
CA SER A 63 -2.91 -21.47 7.20
C SER A 63 -3.38 -22.93 7.30
N ASP A 64 -4.48 -23.24 6.62
CA ASP A 64 -4.79 -24.56 6.15
C ASP A 64 -3.65 -24.97 5.19
N VAL A 65 -3.03 -26.13 5.40
CA VAL A 65 -1.74 -26.56 4.79
C VAL A 65 -1.72 -26.46 3.26
N LYS A 66 -2.89 -26.37 2.62
CA LYS A 66 -3.07 -26.23 1.17
C LYS A 66 -2.74 -24.83 0.62
N TYR A 67 -2.76 -23.77 1.43
CA TYR A 67 -2.59 -22.39 0.95
C TYR A 67 -1.46 -21.67 1.70
N ASN A 68 -0.32 -21.51 1.02
CA ASN A 68 0.84 -20.79 1.55
C ASN A 68 0.80 -19.30 1.19
N PHE A 69 0.44 -18.47 2.16
CA PHE A 69 0.44 -17.00 2.03
C PHE A 69 1.77 -16.35 2.40
N ASP A 70 2.64 -17.05 3.13
CA ASP A 70 3.78 -16.48 3.85
C ASP A 70 4.75 -15.75 2.92
N GLU A 71 5.12 -16.38 1.80
CA GLU A 71 6.05 -15.80 0.83
C GLU A 71 5.49 -14.52 0.20
N ASN A 72 4.22 -14.54 -0.23
CA ASN A 72 3.57 -13.39 -0.87
C ASN A 72 3.38 -12.23 0.12
N VAL A 73 3.05 -12.56 1.37
CA VAL A 73 2.91 -11.59 2.47
C VAL A 73 4.25 -10.95 2.80
N LEU A 74 5.30 -11.75 2.92
CA LEU A 74 6.65 -11.28 3.21
C LEU A 74 7.17 -10.36 2.09
N ASP A 75 7.07 -10.82 0.83
CA ASP A 75 7.47 -10.02 -0.34
C ASP A 75 6.71 -8.69 -0.39
N THR A 76 5.41 -8.70 -0.12
CA THR A 76 4.61 -7.48 -0.09
C THR A 76 5.01 -6.54 1.04
N ASN A 77 5.33 -7.09 2.21
CA ASN A 77 5.80 -6.27 3.33
C ASN A 77 7.13 -5.58 3.00
N ILE A 78 8.07 -6.30 2.41
CA ILE A 78 9.36 -5.75 1.96
C ILE A 78 9.15 -4.65 0.92
N MET A 79 8.28 -4.87 -0.07
CA MET A 79 7.94 -3.85 -1.06
C MET A 79 7.38 -2.59 -0.39
N ILE A 80 6.42 -2.72 0.53
CA ILE A 80 5.81 -1.59 1.25
C ILE A 80 6.85 -0.81 2.05
N ASP A 81 7.75 -1.51 2.75
CA ASP A 81 8.79 -0.86 3.56
C ASP A 81 9.76 -0.06 2.70
N ASN A 82 10.20 -0.61 1.56
CA ASN A 82 11.04 0.11 0.60
C ASN A 82 10.33 1.36 0.05
N ILE A 83 9.03 1.27 -0.23
CA ILE A 83 8.25 2.42 -0.72
C ILE A 83 8.11 3.48 0.38
N PHE A 84 7.90 3.08 1.64
CA PHE A 84 7.82 4.02 2.75
C PHE A 84 9.16 4.71 3.02
N GLU A 85 10.27 4.02 2.83
CA GLU A 85 11.59 4.65 2.86
C GLU A 85 11.73 5.68 1.74
N ALA A 86 11.36 5.33 0.50
CA ALA A 86 11.38 6.24 -0.64
C ALA A 86 10.52 7.49 -0.41
N ILE A 87 9.28 7.33 0.05
CA ILE A 87 8.39 8.44 0.41
C ILE A 87 9.03 9.32 1.48
N ASN A 88 9.64 8.74 2.53
CA ASN A 88 10.29 9.53 3.58
C ASN A 88 11.46 10.35 3.03
N ASN A 89 12.26 9.78 2.13
CA ASN A 89 13.37 10.48 1.49
C ASN A 89 12.85 11.66 0.67
N SER A 90 11.84 11.45 -0.17
CA SER A 90 11.24 12.52 -0.97
C SER A 90 10.60 13.61 -0.13
N LEU A 91 9.90 13.24 0.96
CA LEU A 91 9.35 14.22 1.90
C LEU A 91 10.44 15.03 2.58
N ASN A 92 11.54 14.40 2.98
CA ASN A 92 12.66 15.10 3.61
C ASN A 92 13.34 16.06 2.63
N ASN A 93 13.44 15.70 1.35
CA ASN A 93 13.97 16.57 0.30
C ASN A 93 13.05 17.78 0.07
N LEU A 94 11.73 17.57 0.00
CA LEU A 94 10.75 18.65 -0.10
C LEU A 94 10.81 19.63 1.07
N LEU A 95 10.99 19.12 2.30
CA LEU A 95 11.06 19.94 3.51
C LEU A 95 12.39 20.72 3.65
N LYS A 96 13.47 20.26 3.02
CA LYS A 96 14.78 20.92 3.06
C LYS A 96 14.92 22.00 1.97
N ASN A 97 14.25 21.82 0.84
CA ASN A 97 14.39 22.68 -0.34
C ASN A 97 13.24 23.72 -0.38
N ASN A 98 13.47 24.87 0.27
CA ASN A 98 12.58 26.04 0.27
C ASN A 98 12.47 26.71 -1.12
N LEU A 99 11.82 26.06 -2.08
CA LEU A 99 11.63 26.47 -3.49
C LEU A 99 12.81 26.11 -4.40
N SER A 100 12.74 24.94 -5.05
CA SER A 100 13.63 24.60 -6.17
C SER A 100 12.90 23.79 -7.25
N LYS A 101 13.44 23.80 -8.48
CA LYS A 101 12.94 23.08 -9.66
C LYS A 101 12.72 21.57 -9.44
N ASN A 102 13.24 21.00 -8.36
CA ASN A 102 13.13 19.57 -8.06
C ASN A 102 11.84 19.19 -7.29
N GLN A 103 11.02 20.17 -6.86
CA GLN A 103 9.79 19.90 -6.11
C GLN A 103 8.79 19.06 -6.91
N GLU A 104 8.64 19.31 -8.21
CA GLU A 104 7.72 18.55 -9.07
C GLU A 104 8.13 17.08 -9.19
N GLY A 105 9.43 16.80 -9.23
CA GLY A 105 9.97 15.43 -9.26
C GLY A 105 9.64 14.67 -7.98
N GLU A 106 9.94 15.25 -6.81
CA GLU A 106 9.67 14.63 -5.52
C GLU A 106 8.17 14.41 -5.28
N VAL A 107 7.34 15.36 -5.69
CA VAL A 107 5.87 15.23 -5.62
C VAL A 107 5.38 14.08 -6.49
N LYS A 108 5.89 13.97 -7.71
CA LYS A 108 5.54 12.88 -8.63
C LYS A 108 5.97 11.52 -8.07
N ASP A 109 7.15 11.43 -7.47
CA ASP A 109 7.65 10.21 -6.86
C ASP A 109 6.78 9.79 -5.67
N ILE A 110 6.42 10.73 -4.78
CA ILE A 110 5.51 10.47 -3.65
C ILE A 110 4.15 9.99 -4.15
N VAL A 111 3.59 10.61 -5.19
CA VAL A 111 2.28 10.20 -5.74
C VAL A 111 2.35 8.78 -6.29
N THR A 112 3.38 8.49 -7.10
CA THR A 112 3.60 7.15 -7.68
C THR A 112 3.72 6.10 -6.57
N ASP A 113 4.48 6.41 -5.53
CA ASP A 113 4.70 5.52 -4.39
C ASP A 113 3.42 5.31 -3.56
N LEU A 114 2.62 6.37 -3.34
CA LEU A 114 1.33 6.27 -2.64
C LEU A 114 0.31 5.44 -3.43
N GLU A 115 0.27 5.61 -4.76
CA GLU A 115 -0.58 4.80 -5.65
C GLU A 115 -0.18 3.33 -5.59
N PHE A 116 1.12 3.05 -5.60
CA PHE A 116 1.62 1.69 -5.55
C PHE A 116 1.37 1.03 -4.18
N VAL A 117 1.55 1.75 -3.06
CA VAL A 117 1.14 1.27 -1.73
C VAL A 117 -0.35 0.97 -1.68
N LYS A 118 -1.18 1.86 -2.23
CA LYS A 118 -2.64 1.66 -2.29
C LYS A 118 -2.98 0.35 -3.02
N LYS A 119 -2.31 0.08 -4.14
CA LYS A 119 -2.47 -1.15 -4.93
C LYS A 119 -2.03 -2.41 -4.14
N LEU A 120 -0.86 -2.40 -3.53
CA LEU A 120 -0.33 -3.53 -2.75
C LEU A 120 -1.26 -3.89 -1.58
N VAL A 121 -1.60 -2.89 -0.75
CA VAL A 121 -2.46 -3.08 0.41
C VAL A 121 -3.89 -3.46 -0.01
N GLY A 122 -4.39 -2.92 -1.12
CA GLY A 122 -5.69 -3.30 -1.68
C GLY A 122 -5.79 -4.78 -2.00
N ASN A 123 -4.78 -5.34 -2.70
CA ASN A 123 -4.75 -6.76 -3.01
C ASN A 123 -4.70 -7.65 -1.75
N LEU A 124 -3.89 -7.25 -0.75
CA LEU A 124 -3.83 -7.96 0.54
C LEU A 124 -5.18 -7.96 1.27
N ILE A 125 -5.87 -6.82 1.28
CA ILE A 125 -7.20 -6.69 1.90
C ILE A 125 -8.23 -7.56 1.18
N GLU A 126 -8.23 -7.57 -0.16
CA GLU A 126 -9.13 -8.41 -0.94
C GLU A 126 -8.94 -9.89 -0.61
N MET A 127 -7.68 -10.34 -0.50
CA MET A 127 -7.37 -11.71 -0.11
C MET A 127 -7.81 -12.01 1.33
N ALA A 128 -7.53 -11.12 2.28
CA ALA A 128 -7.99 -11.26 3.67
C ALA A 128 -9.53 -11.32 3.77
N LEU A 129 -10.25 -10.54 2.97
CA LEU A 129 -11.70 -10.61 2.88
C LEU A 129 -12.18 -11.93 2.26
N SER A 130 -11.47 -12.45 1.26
CA SER A 130 -11.77 -13.75 0.65
C SER A 130 -11.59 -14.89 1.67
N VAL A 131 -10.51 -14.86 2.45
CA VAL A 131 -10.28 -15.79 3.58
C VAL A 131 -11.43 -15.75 4.56
N LEU A 132 -11.79 -14.58 5.08
CA LEU A 132 -12.87 -14.48 6.07
C LEU A 132 -14.22 -14.94 5.52
N LYS A 133 -14.50 -14.70 4.23
CA LYS A 133 -15.72 -15.19 3.59
C LYS A 133 -15.73 -16.70 3.47
N PHE A 134 -14.59 -17.30 3.12
CA PHE A 134 -14.46 -18.75 3.00
C PHE A 134 -14.61 -19.43 4.37
N GLU A 135 -13.92 -18.93 5.40
CA GLU A 135 -14.04 -19.42 6.79
C GLU A 135 -15.44 -19.23 7.39
N SER A 136 -16.26 -18.35 6.82
CA SER A 136 -17.64 -18.11 7.25
C SER A 136 -18.69 -18.80 6.35
N ASP A 137 -18.27 -19.73 5.49
CA ASP A 137 -19.12 -20.44 4.52
C ASP A 137 -19.93 -19.52 3.58
N ILE A 138 -19.48 -18.28 3.37
CA ILE A 138 -20.13 -17.30 2.48
C ILE A 138 -19.78 -17.59 1.01
N ILE A 139 -18.55 -18.05 0.76
CA ILE A 139 -18.07 -18.45 -0.57
C ILE A 139 -17.62 -19.90 -0.55
N ARG A 140 -17.71 -20.58 -1.70
CA ARG A 140 -17.29 -21.97 -1.85
C ARG A 140 -15.78 -22.07 -2.08
N GLU A 141 -15.22 -23.26 -1.87
CA GLU A 141 -13.79 -23.54 -2.06
C GLU A 141 -13.32 -23.19 -3.48
N ASP A 142 -14.11 -23.47 -4.52
CA ASP A 142 -13.73 -23.16 -5.90
C ASP A 142 -13.62 -21.65 -6.15
N GLU A 143 -14.55 -20.86 -5.58
CA GLU A 143 -14.48 -19.39 -5.65
C GLU A 143 -13.27 -18.87 -4.87
N PHE A 144 -12.98 -19.45 -3.70
CA PHE A 144 -11.80 -19.11 -2.92
C PHE A 144 -10.50 -19.41 -3.68
N LYS A 145 -10.40 -20.59 -4.34
CA LYS A 145 -9.26 -20.97 -5.17
C LYS A 145 -9.03 -19.99 -6.32
N ASP A 146 -10.09 -19.56 -6.98
CA ASP A 146 -10.00 -18.56 -8.05
C ASP A 146 -9.51 -17.21 -7.53
N ASN A 147 -10.01 -16.77 -6.38
CA ASN A 147 -9.54 -15.54 -5.74
C ASN A 147 -8.07 -15.64 -5.33
N TYR A 148 -7.66 -16.79 -4.78
CA TYR A 148 -6.27 -17.03 -4.41
C TYR A 148 -5.33 -17.07 -5.62
N LYS A 149 -5.75 -17.70 -6.72
CA LYS A 149 -4.98 -17.70 -7.98
C LYS A 149 -4.80 -16.29 -8.52
N LYS A 150 -5.88 -15.49 -8.55
CA LYS A 150 -5.82 -14.07 -8.93
C LYS A 150 -4.89 -13.27 -8.04
N PHE A 151 -4.96 -13.49 -6.73
CA PHE A 151 -4.08 -12.85 -5.76
C PHE A 151 -2.60 -13.14 -6.08
N LYS A 152 -2.22 -14.41 -6.30
CA LYS A 152 -0.85 -14.78 -6.69
C LYS A 152 -0.39 -14.08 -7.97
N THR A 153 -1.20 -14.13 -9.01
CA THR A 153 -0.89 -13.43 -10.27
C THR A 153 -0.73 -11.93 -10.07
N ASN A 154 -1.57 -11.31 -9.24
CA ASN A 154 -1.43 -9.88 -8.91
C ASN A 154 -0.14 -9.60 -8.15
N MET A 155 0.29 -10.47 -7.23
CA MET A 155 1.54 -10.30 -6.48
C MET A 155 2.77 -10.40 -7.38
N GLU A 156 2.81 -11.39 -8.28
CA GLU A 156 3.88 -11.52 -9.28
C GLU A 156 3.94 -10.29 -10.19
N ASN A 157 2.80 -9.80 -10.66
CA ASN A 157 2.73 -8.59 -11.47
C ASN A 157 3.20 -7.35 -10.70
N ASN A 158 2.81 -7.23 -9.43
CA ASN A 158 3.25 -6.13 -8.57
C ASN A 158 4.77 -6.19 -8.35
N LYS A 159 5.36 -7.37 -8.12
CA LYS A 159 6.81 -7.52 -7.98
C LYS A 159 7.57 -7.01 -9.21
N ASN A 160 7.11 -7.42 -10.40
CA ASN A 160 7.68 -6.97 -11.66
C ASN A 160 7.52 -5.45 -11.88
N GLU A 161 6.40 -4.87 -11.45
CA GLU A 161 6.17 -3.42 -11.53
C GLU A 161 7.04 -2.65 -10.52
N PHE A 162 7.17 -3.16 -9.30
CA PHE A 162 8.01 -2.59 -8.26
C PHE A 162 9.47 -2.51 -8.70
N GLU A 163 10.02 -3.58 -9.28
CA GLU A 163 11.38 -3.59 -9.82
C GLU A 163 11.58 -2.52 -10.90
N LYS A 164 10.58 -2.28 -11.76
CA LYS A 164 10.64 -1.21 -12.77
C LYS A 164 10.64 0.17 -12.13
N ILE A 165 9.80 0.39 -11.11
CA ILE A 165 9.74 1.66 -10.37
C ILE A 165 11.09 1.93 -9.71
N VAL A 166 11.65 0.97 -8.96
CA VAL A 166 12.95 1.09 -8.31
C VAL A 166 14.06 1.38 -9.32
N ASN A 167 14.12 0.61 -10.41
CA ASN A 167 15.14 0.80 -11.45
C ASN A 167 15.01 2.15 -12.18
N SER A 168 13.80 2.71 -12.28
CA SER A 168 13.59 4.03 -12.89
C SER A 168 14.13 5.18 -12.03
N LYS A 169 14.20 4.99 -10.71
CA LYS A 169 14.63 6.00 -9.74
C LYS A 169 16.15 6.01 -9.50
N ILE A 170 16.86 4.92 -9.81
CA ILE A 170 18.32 4.80 -9.64
C ILE A 170 19.11 5.37 -10.83
N ARG A 171 18.47 5.67 -11.96
CA ARG A 171 19.14 6.19 -13.16
C ARG A 171 19.35 7.71 -13.11
N PHE A 172 20.30 8.18 -12.30
CA PHE A 172 20.99 9.47 -12.48
C PHE A 172 22.41 9.41 -11.92
#